data_AF-A0A7L6N4P3-F1
#
_entry.id   AF-A0A7L6N4P3-F1
#
_cell.length_a   1.000
_cell.length_b   1.000
_cell.length_c   1.000
_cell.angle_alpha   90.00
_cell.angle_beta   90.00
_cell.angle_gamma   90.00
#
_symmetry.space_group_name_H-M   'P 1'
#
loop_
_entity.id
_entity.type
_entity.pdbx_description
1 polymer ?
#
loop_
_entity_poly.entity_id
_entity_poly.type
_entity_poly.pdbx_seq_one_letter_code
_entity_poly.pdbx_strand_id
1 'polypeptide(L)'
;MKKSSLGELLADSITHGLGALLSILGLILLIIKADTTMGYISGIIYGFCLFFLYLSSTLFHSFPDFFKRTRAVFQRFDHSAIFLLIVGTYTPIILHTLELSFALIYLSIMWTLTITGIVFKAIWIKKYQYVHLAIYLLMGWSVVFVWNDVYPLIKPQLWFLVFGGLSYTLGVVFYLAKFKYHHFIWHLFVMIGSLLHYLVIYQIIL
;
A
#
# COMPACT_ATOMS: atom_id res chain seq x y z
N MET A 1 8.62 -19.38 -15.57
CA MET A 1 7.97 -19.25 -14.24
C MET A 1 7.42 -20.61 -13.87
N LYS A 2 7.82 -21.16 -12.72
CA LYS A 2 7.21 -22.39 -12.18
C LYS A 2 5.72 -22.09 -11.94
N LYS A 3 4.82 -22.98 -12.34
CA LYS A 3 3.38 -22.82 -12.05
C LYS A 3 3.19 -22.85 -10.54
N SER A 4 2.46 -21.88 -9.99
CA SER A 4 2.17 -21.84 -8.55
C SER A 4 1.33 -23.07 -8.18
N SER A 5 1.67 -23.71 -7.05
CA SER A 5 0.85 -24.80 -6.52
C SER A 5 -0.49 -24.28 -6.00
N LEU A 6 -1.50 -25.16 -5.92
CA LEU A 6 -2.80 -24.79 -5.33
C LEU A 6 -2.65 -24.22 -3.90
N GLY A 7 -1.75 -24.81 -3.10
CA GLY A 7 -1.46 -24.33 -1.75
C GLY A 7 -0.88 -22.92 -1.72
N GLU A 8 -0.05 -22.54 -2.69
CA GLU A 8 0.48 -21.17 -2.80
C GLU A 8 -0.60 -20.18 -3.21
N LEU A 9 -1.44 -20.54 -4.19
CA LEU A 9 -2.57 -19.69 -4.60
C LEU A 9 -3.54 -19.44 -3.43
N LEU A 10 -3.86 -20.49 -2.66
CA LEU A 10 -4.71 -20.36 -1.46
C LEU A 10 -4.05 -19.49 -0.39
N ALA A 11 -2.77 -19.71 -0.08
CA ALA A 11 -2.06 -18.94 0.92
C ALA A 11 -2.01 -17.44 0.54
N ASP A 12 -1.66 -17.13 -0.71
CA ASP A 12 -1.59 -15.77 -1.22
C ASP A 12 -2.98 -15.09 -1.23
N SER A 13 -4.02 -15.81 -1.66
CA SER A 13 -5.39 -15.25 -1.75
C SER A 13 -6.03 -15.04 -0.39
N ILE A 14 -5.88 -16.00 0.54
CA ILE A 14 -6.51 -15.93 1.86
C ILE A 14 -5.88 -14.84 2.72
N THR A 15 -4.56 -14.67 2.66
CA THR A 15 -3.86 -13.62 3.43
C THR A 15 -4.36 -12.23 3.08
N HIS A 16 -4.31 -11.87 1.80
CA HIS A 16 -4.80 -10.58 1.35
C HIS A 16 -6.33 -10.51 1.38
N GLY A 17 -7.05 -11.63 1.29
CA GLY A 17 -8.50 -11.66 1.51
C GLY A 17 -8.89 -11.25 2.93
N LEU A 18 -8.14 -11.74 3.93
CA LEU A 18 -8.26 -11.26 5.31
C LEU A 18 -7.88 -9.78 5.41
N GLY A 19 -6.80 -9.35 4.75
CA GLY A 19 -6.42 -7.94 4.65
C GLY A 19 -7.54 -7.05 4.11
N ALA A 20 -8.30 -7.52 3.11
CA ALA A 20 -9.41 -6.78 2.53
C ALA A 20 -10.55 -6.61 3.55
N LEU A 21 -10.92 -7.66 4.27
CA LEU A 21 -11.93 -7.58 5.33
C LEU A 21 -11.50 -6.65 6.47
N LEU A 22 -10.23 -6.77 6.92
CA LEU A 22 -9.68 -5.90 7.96
C LEU A 22 -9.60 -4.44 7.50
N SER A 23 -9.33 -4.16 6.23
CA SER A 23 -9.30 -2.80 5.70
C SER A 23 -10.68 -2.14 5.64
N ILE A 24 -11.75 -2.91 5.42
CA ILE A 24 -13.14 -2.40 5.54
C ILE A 24 -13.40 -1.99 6.99
N LEU A 25 -13.07 -2.87 7.94
CA LEU A 25 -13.20 -2.56 9.37
C LEU A 25 -12.36 -1.32 9.74
N GLY A 26 -11.12 -1.24 9.26
CA GLY A 26 -10.24 -0.10 9.48
C GLY A 26 -10.81 1.20 8.91
N LEU A 27 -11.35 1.17 7.69
CA LEU A 27 -12.02 2.34 7.09
C LEU A 27 -13.21 2.80 7.94
N ILE A 28 -14.06 1.86 8.40
CA ILE A 28 -15.19 2.19 9.27
C ILE A 28 -14.70 2.86 10.57
N LEU A 29 -13.66 2.32 11.20
CA LEU A 29 -13.09 2.87 12.43
C LEU A 29 -12.48 4.26 12.21
N LEU A 30 -11.84 4.51 11.07
CA LEU A 30 -11.33 5.84 10.70
C LEU A 30 -12.48 6.85 10.53
N ILE A 31 -13.56 6.45 9.87
CA ILE A 31 -14.75 7.30 9.69
C ILE A 31 -15.41 7.60 11.04
N ILE A 32 -15.54 6.61 11.93
CA ILE A 32 -16.11 6.83 13.27
C ILE A 32 -15.24 7.77 14.10
N LYS A 33 -13.91 7.67 13.97
CA LYS A 33 -12.98 8.52 14.71
C LYS A 33 -12.95 9.95 14.18
N ALA A 34 -13.06 10.13 12.86
CA ALA A 34 -13.02 11.43 12.22
C ALA A 34 -14.16 12.35 12.69
N ASP A 35 -13.82 13.60 13.00
CA ASP A 35 -14.69 14.69 13.44
C ASP A 35 -14.52 15.95 12.56
N THR A 36 -13.45 16.01 11.75
CA THR A 36 -13.23 17.08 10.78
C THR A 36 -13.46 16.61 9.34
N THR A 37 -13.82 17.55 8.45
CA THR A 37 -13.90 17.29 6.99
C THR A 37 -12.59 16.73 6.43
N MET A 38 -11.44 17.23 6.92
CA MET A 38 -10.12 16.75 6.53
C MET A 38 -9.86 15.32 7.01
N GLY A 39 -10.26 15.00 8.24
CA GLY A 39 -10.27 13.64 8.78
C GLY A 39 -11.06 12.69 7.90
N TYR A 40 -12.32 13.01 7.59
CA TYR A 40 -13.15 12.17 6.72
C TYR A 40 -12.52 11.95 5.34
N ILE A 41 -12.12 13.02 4.64
CA ILE A 41 -11.57 12.92 3.29
C ILE A 41 -10.30 12.07 3.28
N SER A 42 -9.35 12.37 4.17
CA SER A 42 -8.07 11.66 4.21
C SER A 42 -8.22 10.20 4.64
N GLY A 43 -9.10 9.92 5.61
CA GLY A 43 -9.43 8.57 6.06
C GLY A 43 -10.10 7.72 4.98
N ILE A 44 -11.05 8.31 4.23
CA ILE A 44 -11.73 7.63 3.12
C ILE A 44 -10.74 7.29 2.01
N ILE A 45 -9.88 8.24 1.62
CA ILE A 45 -8.86 8.01 0.59
C ILE A 45 -7.93 6.87 1.01
N TYR A 46 -7.37 6.93 2.23
CA TYR A 46 -6.47 5.90 2.72
C TYR A 46 -7.15 4.53 2.81
N GLY A 47 -8.31 4.45 3.47
CA GLY A 47 -9.03 3.19 3.66
C GLY A 47 -9.49 2.57 2.34
N PHE A 48 -9.91 3.38 1.37
CA PHE A 48 -10.21 2.90 0.02
C PHE A 48 -8.97 2.33 -0.68
N CYS A 49 -7.83 3.04 -0.65
CA CYS A 49 -6.59 2.54 -1.26
C CYS A 49 -6.12 1.24 -0.62
N LEU A 50 -6.23 1.13 0.70
CA LEU A 50 -5.89 -0.07 1.47
C LEU A 50 -6.79 -1.26 1.07
N PHE A 51 -8.10 -1.04 1.03
CA PHE A 51 -9.06 -2.06 0.59
C PHE A 51 -8.83 -2.47 -0.86
N PHE A 52 -8.62 -1.51 -1.75
CA PHE A 52 -8.43 -1.77 -3.17
C PHE A 52 -7.17 -2.61 -3.45
N LEU A 53 -6.07 -2.36 -2.73
CA LEU A 53 -4.87 -3.19 -2.78
C LEU A 53 -5.17 -4.63 -2.42
N TYR A 54 -5.74 -4.85 -1.24
CA TYR A 54 -5.97 -6.20 -0.74
C TYR A 54 -6.99 -6.96 -1.59
N LEU A 55 -8.07 -6.30 -2.03
CA LEU A 55 -9.04 -6.89 -2.93
C LEU A 55 -8.40 -7.27 -4.28
N SER A 56 -7.64 -6.35 -4.89
CA SER A 56 -7.00 -6.60 -6.18
C SER A 56 -6.04 -7.78 -6.11
N SER A 57 -5.28 -7.88 -5.02
CA SER A 57 -4.36 -8.97 -4.77
C SER A 57 -5.06 -10.30 -4.54
N THR A 58 -6.12 -10.29 -3.72
CA THR A 58 -6.97 -11.46 -3.49
C THR A 58 -7.51 -12.01 -4.81
N LEU A 59 -8.06 -11.13 -5.65
CA LEU A 59 -8.61 -11.52 -6.95
C LEU A 59 -7.51 -12.05 -7.88
N PHE A 60 -6.35 -11.40 -7.95
CA PHE A 60 -5.24 -11.87 -8.79
C PHE A 60 -4.77 -13.28 -8.42
N HIS A 61 -4.61 -13.56 -7.12
CA HIS A 61 -4.14 -14.86 -6.64
C HIS A 61 -5.24 -15.94 -6.62
N SER A 62 -6.51 -15.55 -6.67
CA SER A 62 -7.64 -16.49 -6.71
C SER A 62 -7.80 -17.18 -8.08
N PHE A 63 -7.22 -16.62 -9.14
CA PHE A 63 -7.30 -17.20 -10.49
C PHE A 63 -6.06 -18.03 -10.83
N PRO A 64 -6.22 -19.34 -11.08
CA PRO A 64 -5.15 -20.20 -11.59
C PRO A 64 -4.59 -19.75 -12.95
N ASP A 65 -3.38 -20.25 -13.26
CA ASP A 65 -2.64 -19.91 -14.50
C ASP A 65 -3.39 -20.20 -15.82
N PHE A 66 -4.41 -21.06 -15.82
CA PHE A 66 -5.20 -21.35 -17.01
C PHE A 66 -6.20 -20.23 -17.37
N PHE A 67 -6.60 -19.37 -16.41
CA PHE A 67 -7.42 -18.18 -16.66
C PHE A 67 -6.58 -16.98 -17.12
N LYS A 68 -5.81 -17.15 -18.20
CA LYS A 68 -4.77 -16.20 -18.64
C LYS A 68 -5.25 -14.75 -18.77
N ARG A 69 -6.41 -14.51 -19.39
CA ARG A 69 -6.94 -13.15 -19.62
C ARG A 69 -7.38 -12.49 -18.32
N THR A 70 -8.22 -13.17 -17.54
CA THR A 70 -8.72 -12.70 -16.24
C THR A 70 -7.56 -12.39 -15.29
N ARG A 71 -6.62 -13.34 -15.19
CA ARG A 71 -5.44 -13.17 -14.35
C ARG A 71 -4.56 -12.00 -14.77
N ALA A 72 -4.39 -11.77 -16.08
CA ALA A 72 -3.62 -10.62 -16.57
C ALA A 72 -4.25 -9.27 -16.22
N VAL A 73 -5.59 -9.18 -16.20
CA VAL A 73 -6.30 -7.96 -15.79
C VAL A 73 -6.10 -7.71 -14.29
N PHE A 74 -6.37 -8.70 -13.44
CA PHE A 74 -6.18 -8.52 -12.00
C PHE A 74 -4.72 -8.34 -11.60
N GLN A 75 -3.77 -8.89 -12.35
CA GLN A 75 -2.35 -8.60 -12.15
C GLN A 75 -2.01 -7.11 -12.36
N ARG A 76 -2.70 -6.44 -13.31
CA ARG A 76 -2.51 -4.99 -13.50
C ARG A 76 -3.06 -4.23 -12.31
N PHE A 77 -4.25 -4.60 -11.82
CA PHE A 77 -4.84 -3.94 -10.65
C PHE A 77 -4.00 -4.16 -9.40
N ASP A 78 -3.60 -5.39 -9.10
CA ASP A 78 -2.77 -5.76 -7.96
C ASP A 78 -1.47 -4.94 -7.93
N HIS A 79 -0.71 -4.94 -9.02
CA HIS A 79 0.52 -4.18 -9.08
C HIS A 79 0.32 -2.65 -9.08
N SER A 80 -0.77 -2.16 -9.68
CA SER A 80 -1.09 -0.72 -9.71
C SER A 80 -1.52 -0.22 -8.34
N ALA A 81 -2.21 -1.07 -7.57
CA ALA A 81 -2.71 -0.71 -6.26
C ALA A 81 -1.60 -0.44 -5.24
N ILE A 82 -0.37 -0.92 -5.46
CA ILE A 82 0.80 -0.54 -4.66
C ILE A 82 1.06 0.97 -4.76
N PHE A 83 0.98 1.58 -5.94
CA PHE A 83 1.12 3.04 -6.09
C PHE A 83 0.01 3.78 -5.34
N LEU A 84 -1.23 3.30 -5.47
CA LEU A 84 -2.38 3.88 -4.77
C LEU A 84 -2.23 3.78 -3.25
N LEU A 85 -1.81 2.63 -2.72
CA LEU A 85 -1.58 2.45 -1.30
C LEU A 85 -0.54 3.45 -0.79
N ILE A 86 0.57 3.64 -1.51
CA ILE A 86 1.62 4.57 -1.09
C ILE A 86 1.03 5.97 -0.97
N VAL A 87 0.46 6.55 -2.04
CA VAL A 87 -0.10 7.92 -1.96
C VAL A 87 -1.28 8.01 -0.99
N GLY A 88 -2.10 6.96 -0.89
CA GLY A 88 -3.21 6.88 0.06
C GLY A 88 -2.72 6.90 1.51
N THR A 89 -1.58 6.29 1.81
CA THR A 89 -0.95 6.32 3.14
C THR A 89 -0.38 7.70 3.47
N TYR A 90 0.25 8.35 2.47
CA TYR A 90 0.77 9.72 2.64
C TYR A 90 -0.33 10.75 2.82
N THR A 91 -1.52 10.55 2.23
CA THR A 91 -2.61 11.55 2.25
C THR A 91 -2.96 12.03 3.67
N PRO A 92 -3.35 11.17 4.63
CA PRO A 92 -3.61 11.60 6.01
C PRO A 92 -2.35 12.10 6.72
N ILE A 93 -1.20 11.45 6.54
CA ILE A 93 0.04 11.89 7.21
C ILE A 93 0.38 13.33 6.82
N ILE A 94 0.35 13.64 5.53
CA ILE A 94 0.76 14.94 5.00
C ILE A 94 -0.29 16.02 5.30
N LEU A 95 -1.59 15.74 5.13
CA LEU A 95 -2.64 16.72 5.41
C LEU A 95 -2.71 17.11 6.89
N HIS A 96 -2.42 16.18 7.80
CA HIS A 96 -2.48 16.45 9.24
C HIS A 96 -1.16 16.95 9.84
N THR A 97 -0.05 16.94 9.09
CA THR A 97 1.26 17.35 9.63
C THR A 97 1.90 18.56 8.96
N LEU A 98 1.59 18.82 7.69
CA LEU A 98 2.14 19.96 6.96
C LEU A 98 1.14 21.11 6.92
N GLU A 99 1.66 22.32 6.72
CA GLU A 99 0.82 23.44 6.30
C GLU A 99 0.12 23.11 4.97
N LEU A 100 -1.15 23.48 4.85
CA LEU A 100 -2.04 23.02 3.78
C LEU A 100 -1.49 23.28 2.39
N SER A 101 -0.93 24.46 2.11
CA SER A 101 -0.40 24.77 0.78
C SER A 101 0.75 23.84 0.39
N PHE A 102 1.65 23.55 1.34
CA PHE A 102 2.76 22.63 1.13
C PHE A 102 2.29 21.18 1.03
N ALA A 103 1.30 20.79 1.85
CA ALA A 103 0.67 19.47 1.79
C ALA A 103 0.06 19.18 0.40
N LEU A 104 -0.64 20.17 -0.18
CA LEU A 104 -1.25 20.04 -1.51
C LEU A 104 -0.21 19.91 -2.62
N ILE A 105 0.91 20.64 -2.54
CA ILE A 105 2.03 20.51 -3.50
C ILE A 105 2.63 19.10 -3.41
N TYR A 106 2.93 18.64 -2.19
CA TYR A 106 3.51 17.33 -1.94
C TYR A 106 2.61 16.21 -2.48
N LEU A 107 1.31 16.26 -2.16
CA LEU A 107 0.36 15.26 -2.61
C LEU A 107 0.14 15.31 -4.13
N SER A 108 0.18 16.50 -4.74
CA SER A 108 0.07 16.63 -6.20
C SER A 108 1.25 15.96 -6.92
N ILE A 109 2.47 16.07 -6.38
CA ILE A 109 3.65 15.36 -6.89
C ILE A 109 3.45 13.84 -6.73
N MET A 110 3.04 13.39 -5.54
CA MET A 110 2.81 11.96 -5.28
C MET A 110 1.72 11.35 -6.15
N TRP A 111 0.60 12.05 -6.36
CA TRP A 111 -0.47 11.61 -7.26
C TRP A 111 -0.02 11.58 -8.72
N THR A 112 0.77 12.56 -9.17
CA THR A 112 1.33 12.56 -10.52
C THR A 112 2.26 11.35 -10.74
N LEU A 113 3.14 11.06 -9.78
CA LEU A 113 3.99 9.87 -9.80
C LEU A 113 3.17 8.58 -9.77
N THR A 114 2.13 8.53 -8.94
CA THR A 114 1.20 7.38 -8.85
C THR A 114 0.50 7.13 -10.18
N ILE A 115 -0.12 8.15 -10.79
CA ILE A 115 -0.83 8.00 -12.08
C ILE A 115 0.14 7.55 -13.17
N THR A 116 1.31 8.19 -13.25
CA THR A 116 2.36 7.84 -14.21
C THR A 116 2.83 6.39 -14.01
N GLY A 117 3.06 5.99 -12.76
CA GLY A 117 3.45 4.65 -12.37
C GLY A 117 2.39 3.60 -12.73
N ILE A 118 1.11 3.90 -12.50
CA ILE A 118 -0.02 3.04 -12.86
C ILE A 118 -0.08 2.84 -14.38
N VAL A 119 0.02 3.92 -15.16
CA VAL A 119 0.01 3.85 -16.63
C VAL A 119 1.16 2.96 -17.12
N PHE A 120 2.38 3.20 -16.65
CA PHE A 120 3.53 2.38 -17.03
C PHE A 120 3.40 0.92 -16.59
N LYS A 121 2.86 0.66 -15.40
CA LYS A 121 2.68 -0.70 -14.89
C LYS A 121 1.59 -1.46 -15.65
N ALA A 122 0.52 -0.77 -16.05
CA ALA A 122 -0.57 -1.34 -16.84
C ALA A 122 -0.12 -1.76 -18.25
N ILE A 123 0.77 -0.97 -18.87
CA ILE A 123 1.34 -1.25 -20.20
C ILE A 123 2.47 -2.30 -20.09
N TRP A 124 3.41 -2.13 -19.15
CA TRP A 124 4.64 -2.94 -19.02
C TRP A 124 4.73 -3.69 -17.69
N ILE A 125 3.77 -4.58 -17.45
CA ILE A 125 3.65 -5.38 -16.21
C ILE A 125 4.96 -6.06 -15.79
N LYS A 126 5.66 -6.71 -16.74
CA LYS A 126 6.82 -7.58 -16.48
C LYS A 126 8.18 -7.00 -16.86
N LYS A 127 8.25 -6.11 -17.86
CA LYS A 127 9.52 -5.70 -18.50
C LYS A 127 10.43 -4.90 -17.56
N TYR A 128 9.86 -4.01 -16.76
CA TYR A 128 10.61 -3.06 -15.92
C TYR A 128 10.39 -3.30 -14.42
N GLN A 129 10.31 -4.56 -13.98
CA GLN A 129 9.96 -4.89 -12.59
C GLN A 129 10.84 -4.17 -11.55
N TYR A 130 12.16 -4.09 -11.78
CA TYR A 130 13.10 -3.43 -10.86
C TYR A 130 12.94 -1.91 -10.84
N VAL A 131 12.57 -1.30 -11.97
CA VAL A 131 12.32 0.15 -12.04
C VAL A 131 11.07 0.50 -11.22
N HIS A 132 9.98 -0.24 -11.40
CA HIS A 132 8.76 -0.02 -10.60
C HIS A 132 9.04 -0.20 -9.11
N LEU A 133 9.82 -1.22 -8.75
CA LEU A 133 10.22 -1.48 -7.37
C LEU A 133 11.04 -0.34 -6.77
N ALA A 134 12.00 0.20 -7.54
CA ALA A 134 12.76 1.38 -7.12
C ALA A 134 11.85 2.59 -6.92
N ILE A 135 10.89 2.84 -7.83
CA ILE A 135 9.92 3.93 -7.68
C ILE A 135 9.06 3.72 -6.43
N TYR A 136 8.57 2.50 -6.16
CA TYR A 136 7.81 2.20 -4.93
C TYR A 136 8.59 2.55 -3.67
N LEU A 137 9.87 2.17 -3.62
CA LEU A 137 10.72 2.45 -2.46
C LEU A 137 11.05 3.93 -2.32
N LEU A 138 11.37 4.63 -3.42
CA LEU A 138 11.63 6.07 -3.41
C LEU A 138 10.39 6.85 -2.96
N MET A 139 9.21 6.52 -3.49
CA MET A 139 7.95 7.10 -3.03
C MET A 139 7.68 6.74 -1.57
N GLY A 140 7.89 5.48 -1.18
CA GLY A 140 7.66 4.98 0.17
C GLY A 140 8.50 5.69 1.23
N TRP A 141 9.74 6.09 0.92
CA TRP A 141 10.64 6.80 1.82
C TRP A 141 10.66 8.33 1.65
N SER A 142 9.83 8.88 0.77
CA SER A 142 9.78 10.32 0.49
C SER A 142 9.45 11.20 1.70
N VAL A 143 8.85 10.65 2.76
CA VAL A 143 8.58 11.33 4.04
C VAL A 143 9.83 11.95 4.66
N VAL A 144 11.02 11.41 4.37
CA VAL A 144 12.30 11.95 4.84
C VAL A 144 12.51 13.40 4.40
N PHE A 145 11.95 13.81 3.25
CA PHE A 145 12.07 15.19 2.76
C PHE A 145 11.24 16.20 3.58
N VAL A 146 10.23 15.74 4.30
CA VAL A 146 9.32 16.56 5.12
C VAL A 146 9.37 16.14 6.59
N TRP A 147 10.47 15.50 6.99
CA TRP A 147 10.61 14.88 8.30
C TRP A 147 10.44 15.85 9.46
N ASN A 148 10.95 17.08 9.32
CA ASN A 148 10.92 18.09 10.37
C ASN A 148 9.49 18.52 10.72
N ASP A 149 8.58 18.52 9.74
CA ASP A 149 7.16 18.84 9.93
C ASP A 149 6.37 17.63 10.45
N VAL A 150 6.70 16.44 9.97
CA VAL A 150 6.02 15.19 10.34
C VAL A 150 6.36 14.76 11.77
N TYR A 151 7.65 14.76 12.14
CA TYR A 151 8.16 14.18 13.39
C TYR A 151 7.46 14.69 14.66
N PRO A 152 7.25 16.00 14.87
CA PRO A 152 6.66 16.52 16.12
C PRO A 152 5.27 15.94 16.41
N LEU A 153 4.46 15.72 15.37
CA LEU A 153 3.08 15.25 15.51
C LEU A 153 2.96 13.72 15.63
N ILE A 154 3.90 12.97 15.06
CA ILE A 154 3.90 11.50 15.14
C ILE A 154 4.85 10.95 16.19
N LYS A 155 5.54 11.79 16.97
CA LYS A 155 6.59 11.36 17.92
C LYS A 155 6.18 10.17 18.80
N PRO A 156 4.95 10.10 19.36
CA PRO A 156 4.54 8.94 20.17
C PRO A 156 4.39 7.65 19.34
N GLN A 157 4.10 7.75 18.05
CA GLN A 157 3.87 6.63 17.12
C GLN A 157 5.05 6.41 16.15
N LEU A 158 6.18 7.10 16.37
CA LEU A 158 7.35 7.11 15.49
C LEU A 158 7.79 5.69 15.08
N TRP A 159 7.87 4.79 16.06
CA TRP A 159 8.32 3.43 15.84
C TRP A 159 7.39 2.64 14.93
N PHE A 160 6.08 2.91 14.95
CA PHE A 160 5.16 2.29 14.00
C PHE A 160 5.44 2.75 12.57
N LEU A 161 5.69 4.05 12.35
CA LEU A 161 6.04 4.54 11.02
C LEU A 161 7.36 3.91 10.52
N VAL A 162 8.40 3.91 11.36
CA VAL A 162 9.73 3.38 11.03
C VAL A 162 9.67 1.88 10.76
N PHE A 163 9.12 1.09 11.69
CA PHE A 163 9.02 -0.36 11.50
C PHE A 163 8.06 -0.72 10.37
N GLY A 164 7.04 0.09 10.10
CA GLY A 164 6.17 -0.07 8.96
C GLY A 164 6.92 0.10 7.63
N GLY A 165 7.71 1.18 7.50
CA GLY A 165 8.55 1.41 6.32
C GLY A 165 9.63 0.34 6.13
N LEU A 166 10.24 -0.13 7.22
CA LEU A 166 11.17 -1.26 7.21
C LEU A 166 10.47 -2.57 6.81
N SER A 167 9.26 -2.83 7.29
CA SER A 167 8.49 -4.01 6.91
C SER A 167 8.25 -4.06 5.40
N TYR A 168 7.81 -2.95 4.79
CA TYR A 168 7.67 -2.87 3.34
C TYR A 168 9.00 -3.10 2.61
N THR A 169 10.08 -2.50 3.10
CA THR A 169 11.41 -2.60 2.47
C THR A 169 11.99 -4.02 2.56
N LEU A 170 11.94 -4.64 3.75
CA LEU A 170 12.43 -5.99 3.97
C LEU A 170 11.60 -7.03 3.23
N GLY A 171 10.29 -6.81 3.13
CA GLY A 171 9.41 -7.67 2.36
C GLY A 171 9.88 -7.85 0.91
N VAL A 172 10.49 -6.82 0.30
CA VAL A 172 10.94 -6.84 -1.10
C VAL A 172 11.92 -7.99 -1.35
N VAL A 173 12.72 -8.35 -0.34
CA VAL A 173 13.63 -9.50 -0.40
C VAL A 173 12.86 -10.79 -0.68
N PHE A 174 11.72 -11.00 -0.01
CA PHE A 174 10.85 -12.16 -0.21
C PHE A 174 10.05 -12.08 -1.52
N TYR A 175 9.67 -10.88 -1.96
CA TYR A 175 9.05 -10.69 -3.26
C TYR A 175 9.97 -11.15 -4.41
N LEU A 176 11.27 -10.87 -4.31
CA LEU A 176 12.28 -11.24 -5.31
C LEU A 176 12.85 -12.66 -5.13
N ALA A 177 12.62 -13.28 -3.98
CA ALA A 177 13.10 -14.62 -3.68
C ALA A 177 12.46 -15.68 -4.59
N LYS A 178 13.05 -16.88 -4.62
CA LYS A 178 12.65 -17.99 -5.51
C LYS A 178 12.54 -19.32 -4.77
N PHE A 179 11.74 -19.37 -3.71
CA PHE A 179 11.43 -20.59 -2.96
C PHE A 179 9.93 -20.71 -2.69
N LYS A 180 9.43 -21.91 -2.33
CA LYS A 180 7.99 -22.14 -2.12
C LYS A 180 7.42 -21.21 -1.04
N TYR A 181 6.26 -20.59 -1.28
CA TYR A 181 5.62 -19.62 -0.35
C TYR A 181 6.37 -18.29 -0.12
N HIS A 182 7.37 -17.96 -0.92
CA HIS A 182 8.05 -16.67 -0.79
C HIS A 182 7.09 -15.46 -0.93
N HIS A 183 6.10 -15.57 -1.81
CA HIS A 183 5.12 -14.51 -2.05
C HIS A 183 4.12 -14.34 -0.90
N PHE A 184 3.69 -15.45 -0.31
CA PHE A 184 2.91 -15.44 0.94
C PHE A 184 3.66 -14.73 2.07
N ILE A 185 4.97 -14.95 2.23
CA ILE A 185 5.77 -14.24 3.23
C ILE A 185 5.80 -12.74 2.91
N TRP A 186 5.97 -12.37 1.63
CA TRP A 186 5.83 -10.98 1.19
C TRP A 186 4.48 -10.36 1.59
N HIS A 187 3.37 -11.08 1.42
CA HIS A 187 2.05 -10.62 1.86
C HIS A 187 2.00 -10.32 3.36
N LEU A 188 2.62 -11.17 4.20
CA LEU A 188 2.70 -10.91 5.63
C LEU A 188 3.45 -9.61 5.96
N PHE A 189 4.57 -9.33 5.27
CA PHE A 189 5.30 -8.05 5.43
C PHE A 189 4.48 -6.84 4.99
N VAL A 190 3.69 -6.97 3.92
CA VAL A 190 2.75 -5.92 3.46
C VAL A 190 1.66 -5.68 4.50
N MET A 191 1.08 -6.75 5.06
CA MET A 191 0.06 -6.66 6.12
C MET A 191 0.60 -5.99 7.38
N ILE A 192 1.77 -6.42 7.87
CA ILE A 192 2.42 -5.82 9.04
C ILE A 192 2.73 -4.34 8.76
N GLY A 193 3.31 -4.03 7.60
CA GLY A 193 3.62 -2.65 7.21
C GLY A 193 2.37 -1.77 7.22
N SER A 194 1.29 -2.25 6.60
CA SER A 194 0.02 -1.51 6.52
C SER A 194 -0.65 -1.34 7.88
N LEU A 195 -0.57 -2.33 8.76
CA LEU A 195 -1.12 -2.27 10.11
C LEU A 195 -0.39 -1.19 10.93
N LEU A 196 0.94 -1.18 10.86
CA LEU A 196 1.74 -0.19 11.58
C LEU A 196 1.46 1.23 11.07
N HIS A 197 1.34 1.43 9.76
CA HIS A 197 0.95 2.72 9.18
C HIS A 197 -0.49 3.09 9.54
N TYR A 198 -1.41 2.13 9.53
CA TYR A 198 -2.78 2.32 9.98
C TYR A 198 -2.82 2.81 11.44
N LEU A 199 -2.01 2.24 12.34
CA LEU A 199 -1.95 2.68 13.73
C LEU A 199 -1.46 4.12 13.86
N VAL A 200 -0.50 4.57 13.05
CA VAL A 200 -0.08 5.98 13.02
C VAL A 200 -1.25 6.86 12.55
N ILE A 201 -1.86 6.51 11.42
CA ILE A 201 -2.95 7.26 10.80
C ILE A 201 -4.15 7.36 11.74
N TYR A 202 -4.52 6.24 12.36
CA TYR A 202 -5.61 6.20 13.32
C TYR A 202 -5.35 7.13 14.51
N GLN A 203 -4.10 7.38 14.92
CA GLN A 203 -3.83 8.29 16.02
C GLN A 203 -3.93 9.76 15.62
N ILE A 204 -3.50 10.12 14.41
CA ILE A 204 -3.47 11.51 13.94
C ILE A 204 -4.78 11.96 13.30
N ILE A 205 -5.65 11.03 12.88
CA ILE A 205 -6.93 11.40 12.26
C ILE A 205 -7.83 12.05 13.32
N LEU A 206 -8.08 13.34 13.14
CA LEU A 206 -9.06 14.13 13.89
C LEU A 206 -10.35 14.20 13.12
#